data_AF-A0A849QH18-F1
#
_entry.id   AF-A0A849QH18-F1
#
_cell.length_a   1.000
_cell.length_b   1.000
_cell.length_c   1.000
_cell.angle_alpha   90.00
_cell.angle_beta   90.00
_cell.angle_gamma   90.00
#
_symmetry.space_group_name_H-M   'P 1'
#
loop_
_entity.id
_entity.type
_entity.pdbx_description
1 polymer ?
#
loop_
_entity_poly.entity_id
_entity_poly.type
_entity_poly.pdbx_seq_one_letter_code
_entity_poly.pdbx_strand_id
1 'polypeptide(L)' 'MLVIRPSRGNNVLEEILEKNYAGTVICDCWRAYNYLSNAQLQRCWAHLIRKSKVLETDSGMHFHQKLKKMFN' A
#
# COMPACT_ATOMS: atom_id res chain seq x y z
N MET A 1 8.27 -17.25 -1.44
CA MET A 1 7.05 -17.92 -0.93
C MET A 1 5.84 -17.26 -1.59
N LEU A 2 4.84 -18.04 -2.02
CA LEU A 2 3.60 -17.54 -2.62
C LEU A 2 2.43 -18.15 -1.84
N VAL A 3 1.48 -17.31 -1.41
CA VAL A 3 0.30 -17.72 -0.65
C VAL A 3 -0.95 -17.22 -1.38
N ILE A 4 -1.92 -18.11 -1.61
CA ILE A 4 -3.20 -17.79 -2.25
C ILE A 4 -4.33 -18.13 -1.27
N ARG A 5 -5.15 -17.14 -0.93
CA ARG A 5 -6.31 -17.26 -0.04
C ARG A 5 -7.52 -16.57 -0.67
N PRO A 6 -8.76 -17.06 -0.45
CA PRO A 6 -9.98 -16.40 -0.92
C PRO A 6 -10.36 -15.17 -0.06
N SER A 7 -9.38 -14.52 0.57
CA SER A 7 -9.56 -13.33 1.41
C SER A 7 -8.41 -12.34 1.17
N ARG A 8 -8.70 -11.06 1.39
CA ARG A 8 -7.70 -9.97 1.46
C ARG A 8 -7.72 -9.26 2.82
N GLY A 9 -8.38 -9.87 3.81
CA GLY A 9 -8.49 -9.35 5.16
C GLY A 9 -7.19 -9.49 5.96
N ASN A 10 -7.18 -8.88 7.15
CA ASN A 10 -6.06 -8.99 8.08
C ASN A 10 -5.81 -10.42 8.57
N ASN A 11 -6.83 -11.29 8.54
CA ASN A 11 -6.72 -12.70 8.89
C ASN A 11 -5.64 -13.43 8.05
N VAL A 12 -5.41 -13.00 6.81
CA VAL A 12 -4.35 -13.57 5.96
C VAL A 12 -2.97 -13.05 6.37
N LEU A 13 -2.88 -11.80 6.84
CA LEU A 13 -1.62 -11.24 7.32
C LEU A 13 -1.21 -11.86 8.66
N GLU A 14 -2.18 -12.11 9.54
CA GLU A 14 -1.97 -12.82 10.80
C GLU A 14 -1.44 -14.24 10.57
N GLU A 15 -2.01 -14.96 9.61
CA GLU A 15 -1.55 -16.31 9.24
C GLU A 15 -0.09 -16.34 8.73
N ILE A 16 0.32 -15.33 7.97
CA ILE A 16 1.61 -15.34 7.24
C ILE A 16 2.74 -14.67 8.01
N LEU A 17 2.46 -13.53 8.66
CA LEU A 17 3.46 -12.66 9.28
C LEU A 17 3.31 -12.57 10.81
N GLU A 18 2.14 -12.90 11.34
CA GLU A 18 1.76 -12.70 12.74
C GLU A 18 1.68 -11.22 13.15
N LYS A 19 1.08 -10.96 14.32
CA LYS A 19 0.83 -9.61 14.84
C LYS A 19 2.12 -8.84 15.18
N ASN A 20 3.18 -9.56 15.53
CA ASN A 20 4.40 -8.99 16.08
C ASN A 20 5.50 -8.78 15.02
N TYR A 21 5.17 -8.95 13.74
CA TYR A 21 6.10 -8.64 12.66
C TYR A 21 6.54 -7.18 12.71
N ALA A 22 7.85 -6.96 12.82
CA ALA A 22 8.46 -5.63 12.95
C ALA A 22 9.35 -5.25 11.76
N GLY A 23 9.27 -5.98 10.65
CA GLY A 23 10.02 -5.69 9.43
C GLY A 23 9.39 -4.59 8.56
N THR A 24 9.88 -4.45 7.33
CA THR A 24 9.33 -3.51 6.33
C THR A 24 8.39 -4.22 5.37
N VAL A 25 7.20 -3.67 5.15
CA VAL A 25 6.21 -4.20 4.21
C VAL A 25 5.86 -3.16 3.16
N ILE A 26 6.19 -3.45 1.91
CA ILE A 26 5.72 -2.65 0.76
C ILE A 26 4.32 -3.14 0.38
N CYS A 27 3.32 -2.26 0.41
CA CYS A 27 1.91 -2.63 0.22
C CYS A 27 1.16 -1.69 -0.74
N ASP A 28 0.01 -2.15 -1.24
CA ASP A 28 -0.87 -1.50 -2.21
C ASP A 28 -1.87 -0.50 -1.59
N CYS A 29 -1.56 -0.01 -0.39
CA CYS A 29 -2.38 0.94 0.37
C CYS A 29 -3.71 0.40 0.92
N TRP A 30 -3.90 -0.92 1.03
CA TRP A 30 -5.11 -1.47 1.64
C TRP A 30 -5.13 -1.32 3.17
N ARG A 31 -6.34 -1.20 3.73
CA ARG A 31 -6.57 -1.06 5.18
C ARG A 31 -6.20 -2.31 5.98
N ALA A 32 -6.22 -3.49 5.36
CA ALA A 32 -5.87 -4.76 6.02
C ALA A 32 -4.47 -4.70 6.64
N TYR A 33 -3.52 -4.04 5.98
CA TYR A 33 -2.14 -3.88 6.46
C TYR A 33 -2.01 -3.06 7.74
N ASN A 34 -3.02 -2.27 8.12
CA ASN A 34 -3.01 -1.53 9.40
C ASN A 34 -2.96 -2.47 10.61
N TYR A 35 -3.29 -3.76 10.43
CA TYR A 35 -3.09 -4.80 11.44
C TYR A 35 -1.62 -4.97 11.85
N LEU A 36 -0.68 -4.73 10.93
CA LEU A 36 0.76 -4.84 11.17
C LEU A 36 1.30 -3.57 11.85
N SER A 37 0.80 -3.26 13.05
CA SER A 37 1.10 -2.02 13.77
C SER A 37 2.57 -1.84 14.14
N ASN A 38 3.31 -2.95 14.25
CA ASN A 38 4.74 -2.95 14.60
C ASN A 38 5.64 -2.86 13.36
N ALA A 39 5.09 -3.03 12.17
CA ALA A 39 5.83 -3.04 10.92
C ALA A 39 6.00 -1.63 10.35
N GLN A 40 7.09 -1.42 9.61
CA GLN A 40 7.27 -0.23 8.79
C GLN A 40 6.52 -0.43 7.46
N LEU A 41 5.37 0.25 7.31
CA LEU A 41 4.57 0.16 6.09
C LEU A 41 5.03 1.18 5.04
N GLN A 42 5.57 0.69 3.93
CA GLN A 42 5.86 1.49 2.75
C GLN A 42 4.70 1.37 1.75
N ARG A 43 4.10 2.50 1.37
CA ARG A 43 3.08 2.52 0.31
C ARG A 43 3.77 2.45 -1.05
N CYS A 44 3.33 1.51 -1.88
CA CYS A 44 3.92 1.27 -3.19
C CYS A 44 3.70 2.48 -4.12
N TRP A 45 4.79 3.05 -4.63
CA TRP A 45 4.76 4.21 -5.52
C TRP A 45 3.97 3.97 -6.81
N ALA A 46 4.13 2.81 -7.44
CA ALA A 46 3.36 2.46 -8.63
C ALA A 46 1.84 2.46 -8.35
N HIS A 47 1.41 2.03 -7.16
CA HIS A 47 0.01 2.11 -6.76
C HIS A 47 -0.45 3.56 -6.52
N LEU A 48 0.36 4.38 -5.86
CA LEU A 48 0.05 5.80 -5.63
C LEU A 48 -0.05 6.58 -6.95
N ILE A 49 0.85 6.35 -7.90
CA ILE A 49 0.82 7.00 -9.23
C ILE A 49 -0.44 6.58 -10.01
N ARG A 50 -0.78 5.29 -10.02
CA ARG A 50 -2.01 4.81 -10.68
C ARG A 50 -3.28 5.37 -10.03
N LYS A 51 -3.33 5.42 -8.70
CA LYS A 51 -4.48 5.95 -7.96
C LYS A 51 -4.63 7.47 -8.09
N SER A 52 -3.53 8.22 -8.15
CA SER A 52 -3.60 9.67 -8.34
C SER A 52 -4.02 10.08 -9.76
N LYS A 53 -3.81 9.21 -10.75
CA LYS A 53 -4.18 9.49 -12.15
C LYS A 53 -5.68 9.71 -12.35
N VAL A 54 -6.53 9.12 -11.49
CA VAL A 54 -8.00 9.25 -11.59
C VAL A 54 -8.53 10.51 -10.90
N LEU A 55 -7.66 11.37 -10.35
CA LEU A 55 -8.08 12.61 -9.72
C LEU A 55 -8.23 13.70 -10.79
N GLU A 56 -9.47 14.15 -11.01
CA GLU A 56 -9.81 15.09 -12.09
C GLU A 56 -9.85 16.56 -11.66
N THR A 57 -9.81 16.84 -10.35
CA THR A 57 -9.74 18.22 -9.86
C THR A 57 -8.39 18.85 -10.22
N ASP A 58 -8.33 20.17 -10.37
CA ASP A 58 -7.07 20.88 -10.62
C ASP A 58 -5.98 20.55 -9.59
N SER A 59 -6.37 20.51 -8.31
CA SER A 59 -5.50 20.09 -7.22
C SER A 59 -5.05 18.62 -7.34
N GLY A 60 -5.93 17.73 -7.79
CA GLY A 60 -5.68 16.31 -8.01
C GLY A 60 -4.71 16.06 -9.17
N MET A 61 -4.91 16.75 -10.29
CA MET A 61 -4.02 16.71 -11.44
C MET A 61 -2.63 17.24 -11.08
N HIS A 62 -2.55 18.37 -10.38
CA HIS A 62 -1.28 18.92 -9.89
C HIS A 62 -0.57 17.97 -8.93
N PHE A 63 -1.32 17.33 -8.02
CA PHE A 63 -0.81 16.31 -7.12
C PHE A 63 -0.23 15.12 -7.91
N HIS A 64 -0.97 14.59 -8.89
CA HIS A 64 -0.49 13.50 -9.74
C HIS A 64 0.81 13.87 -10.48
N GLN A 65 0.90 15.06 -11.05
CA GLN A 65 2.10 15.52 -11.76
C GLN A 65 3.31 15.64 -10.82
N LYS A 66 3.13 16.23 -9.63
CA LYS A 66 4.19 16.30 -8.61
C LYS A 66 4.64 14.91 -8.17
N LEU A 67 3.69 14.03 -7.89
CA LEU A 67 3.98 12.65 -7.49
C LEU A 67 4.81 11.93 -8.56
N LYS A 68 4.44 12.07 -9.84
CA LYS A 68 5.19 11.47 -10.96
C LYS A 68 6.63 11.99 -11.07
N LYS A 69 6.85 13.29 -10.81
CA LYS A 69 8.19 13.91 -10.82
C LYS A 69 9.09 13.48 -9.66
N MET A 70 8.54 12.93 -8.59
CA MET A 70 9.36 12.41 -7.47
C MET A 70 10.01 11.05 -7.79
N PHE A 71 9.53 10.34 -8.83
CA PHE A 71 10.01 9.00 -9.21
C PHE A 71 10.76 8.94 -10.55
N ASN A 72 10.74 10.04 -11.30
CA ASN A 72 11.42 10.21 -12.60
C ASN A 72 12.49 11.28 -12.46
#